data_AF-A0A961W7H2-F1
#
_entry.id   AF-A0A961W7H2-F1
#
_cell.length_a   1.000
_cell.length_b   1.000
_cell.length_c   1.000
_cell.angle_alpha   90.00
_cell.angle_beta   90.00
_cell.angle_gamma   90.00
#
_symmetry.space_group_name_H-M   'P 1'
#
loop_
_entity.id
_entity.type
_entity.pdbx_description
1 polymer ?
#
loop_
_entity_poly.entity_id
_entity_poly.type
_entity_poly.pdbx_seq_one_letter_code
_entity_poly.pdbx_strand_id
1 'polypeptide(L)' 'MIGTWQIVIIVLLLVLLFGRGKISELMGDVAKGIKSFKTGMADDSAEPEASSQQTIEHRADETVVRDAARDETKAN' A
#
# COMPACT_ATOMS: atom_id res chain seq x y z
N MET A 1 -3.81 19.40 -31.14
CA MET A 1 -3.62 19.65 -29.70
C MET A 1 -3.79 18.32 -28.99
N ILE A 2 -2.72 17.78 -28.42
CA ILE A 2 -2.78 16.55 -27.62
C ILE A 2 -3.30 16.98 -26.25
N GLY A 3 -4.53 16.60 -25.94
CA GLY A 3 -5.15 16.85 -24.65
C GLY A 3 -4.74 15.79 -23.63
N THR A 4 -5.02 16.09 -22.36
CA THR A 4 -4.85 15.15 -21.25
C THR A 4 -5.59 13.83 -21.48
N TRP A 5 -6.72 13.84 -22.19
CA TRP A 5 -7.50 12.65 -22.52
C TRP A 5 -6.74 11.64 -23.39
N GLN A 6 -5.93 12.12 -24.35
CA GLN A 6 -5.14 11.28 -25.24
C GLN A 6 -3.98 10.62 -24.49
N ILE A 7 -3.39 11.32 -23.52
CA ILE A 7 -2.29 10.78 -22.70
C ILE A 7 -2.78 9.60 -21.87
N VAL A 8 -3.98 9.69 -21.27
CA VAL A 8 -4.57 8.58 -20.50
C VAL A 8 -4.76 7.33 -21.35
N ILE A 9 -5.23 7.48 -22.59
CA ILE A 9 -5.43 6.35 -23.52
C ILE A 9 -4.08 5.67 -23.84
N ILE A 10 -3.02 6.45 -24.06
CA ILE A 10 -1.69 5.93 -24.35
C ILE A 10 -1.12 5.16 -23.14
N VAL A 11 -1.26 5.72 -21.94
CA VAL A 11 -0.81 5.06 -20.70
C VAL A 11 -1.55 3.74 -20.48
N LEU A 12 -2.87 3.70 -20.76
CA LEU A 12 -3.65 2.47 -20.62
C LEU A 12 -3.14 1.36 -21.54
N LEU A 13 -2.77 1.68 -22.79
CA LEU A 13 -2.19 0.73 -23.72
C LEU A 13 -0.82 0.22 -23.26
N LEU A 14 0.03 1.09 -22.70
CA LEU A 14 1.31 0.67 -22.12
C LEU A 14 1.10 -0.25 -20.91
N VAL A 15 0.14 0.07 -20.04
CA VAL A 15 -0.19 -0.78 -18.89
C VAL A 15 -0.71 -2.15 -19.33
N LEU A 16 -1.48 -2.22 -20.42
CA LEU A 16 -1.97 -3.48 -20.97
C LEU A 16 -0.85 -4.31 -21.60
N LEU A 17 0.11 -3.67 -22.27
CA LEU A 17 1.23 -4.33 -22.94
C LEU A 17 2.29 -4.85 -21.97
N PHE A 18 2.61 -4.06 -20.94
CA PHE A 18 3.59 -4.42 -19.92
C PHE A 18 2.98 -5.17 -18.72
N GLY A 19 1.66 -5.10 -18.56
CA GLY A 19 0.92 -5.70 -17.46
C GLY A 19 1.07 -4.96 -16.12
N ARG A 20 0.05 -5.06 -15.27
CA ARG A 20 0.04 -4.43 -13.93
C ARG A 20 1.16 -4.90 -13.00
N GLY A 21 1.62 -6.14 -13.15
CA GLY A 21 2.64 -6.74 -12.27
C GLY A 21 3.98 -6.01 -12.38
N LYS A 22 4.50 -5.85 -13.60
CA LYS A 22 5.79 -5.19 -13.82
C LYS A 22 5.75 -3.70 -13.50
N ILE A 23 4.65 -3.02 -13.80
CA ILE A 23 4.50 -1.60 -13.51
C ILE A 23 4.41 -1.33 -12.01
N SER A 24 3.74 -2.19 -11.22
CA SER A 24 3.63 -2.02 -9.78
C SER A 24 4.97 -2.17 -9.07
N GLU A 25 5.81 -3.10 -9.52
CA GLU A 25 7.15 -3.32 -8.98
C GLU A 25 8.09 -2.16 -9.32
N LEU A 26 8.08 -1.70 -10.59
CA LEU A 26 8.82 -0.53 -11.04
C LEU A 26 8.37 0.77 -10.37
N MET A 27 7.06 0.97 -10.17
CA MET A 27 6.53 2.13 -9.46
C MET A 27 6.92 2.14 -7.99
N GLY A 28 7.06 0.98 -7.36
CA GLY A 28 7.56 0.87 -5.99
C GLY A 28 8.99 1.40 -5.84
N ASP A 29 9.88 1.05 -6.78
CA ASP A 29 11.28 1.50 -6.75
C ASP A 29 11.42 2.96 -7.18
N VAL A 30 10.62 3.42 -8.15
CA VAL A 30 10.53 4.83 -8.53
C VAL A 30 9.99 5.67 -7.36
N ALA A 31 8.96 5.20 -6.64
CA ALA A 31 8.40 5.89 -5.49
C ALA A 31 9.41 6.01 -4.34
N LYS A 32 10.20 4.96 -4.06
CA LYS A 32 11.30 5.03 -3.08
C LYS A 32 12.36 6.05 -3.51
N GLY A 33 12.78 6.04 -4.77
CA GLY A 33 13.76 6.99 -5.32
C GLY A 33 13.29 8.44 -5.22
N ILE A 34 12.03 8.72 -5.61
CA ILE A 34 11.44 10.05 -5.51
C ILE A 34 11.23 10.45 -4.04
N LYS A 35 10.84 9.54 -3.14
CA LYS A 35 10.72 9.81 -1.69
C LYS A 35 12.08 10.22 -1.11
N SER A 36 13.14 9.46 -1.39
CA SER A 36 14.50 9.78 -0.95
C SER A 36 15.02 11.09 -1.54
N PHE A 37 14.72 11.39 -2.81
CA PHE A 37 15.07 12.67 -3.43
C PHE A 37 14.35 13.84 -2.77
N LYS A 38 13.04 13.69 -2.50
CA LYS A 38 12.24 14.71 -1.81
C LYS A 38 12.67 14.90 -0.36
N THR A 39 12.94 13.82 0.38
CA THR A 39 13.45 13.90 1.76
C THR A 39 14.84 14.54 1.78
N GLY A 40 15.76 14.15 0.90
CA GLY A 40 17.09 14.75 0.83
C GLY A 40 17.09 16.22 0.43
N MET A 41 16.11 16.66 -0.37
CA MET A 41 15.95 18.08 -0.73
C MET A 41 15.15 18.88 0.29
N ALA A 42 14.31 18.23 1.10
CA ALA A 42 13.57 18.85 2.20
C ALA A 42 14.41 19.02 3.47
N ASP A 43 15.42 18.17 3.68
CA ASP A 43 16.39 18.29 4.79
C ASP A 43 17.16 19.63 4.76
N ASP A 44 17.32 20.22 3.56
CA ASP A 44 17.87 21.57 3.35
C ASP A 44 16.88 22.72 3.63
N SER A 45 15.60 22.44 3.96
CA SER A 45 14.57 23.50 4.07
C SER A 45 13.47 23.34 5.13
N ALA A 46 13.25 22.20 5.79
CA ALA A 46 12.32 22.09 6.93
C ALA A 46 12.44 20.76 7.70
N GLU A 47 12.16 20.82 9.01
CA GLU A 47 12.12 19.73 10.02
C GLU A 47 11.44 18.40 9.59
N PRO A 48 11.72 17.28 10.29
CA PRO A 48 11.50 15.93 9.80
C PRO A 48 10.03 15.47 9.97
N GLU A 49 9.29 15.43 8.87
CA GLU A 49 8.00 14.73 8.85
C GLU A 49 8.21 13.21 8.76
N ALA A 50 8.07 12.56 9.92
CA ALA A 50 7.99 11.12 10.09
C ALA A 50 6.78 10.53 9.36
N SER A 51 6.91 10.22 8.06
CA SER A 51 5.88 9.47 7.33
C SER A 51 6.07 7.97 7.46
N SER A 52 5.52 7.49 8.59
CA SER A 52 4.79 6.23 8.80
C SER A 52 5.06 5.09 7.83
N GLN A 53 5.77 4.10 8.37
CA GLN A 53 5.60 2.71 7.99
C GLN A 53 4.18 2.29 8.42
N GLN A 54 3.17 2.41 7.55
CA GLN A 54 1.98 1.58 7.68
C GLN A 54 2.35 0.18 7.21
N THR A 55 2.89 -0.61 8.14
CA THR A 55 2.84 -2.06 8.04
C THR A 55 1.37 -2.45 8.09
N ILE A 56 0.85 -3.03 7.02
CA ILE A 56 -0.44 -3.71 7.06
C ILE A 56 -0.16 -5.04 7.76
N GLU A 57 -0.02 -4.99 9.09
CA GLU A 57 -0.15 -6.17 9.94
C GLU A 57 -1.64 -6.54 9.93
N HIS A 58 -1.98 -7.48 9.06
CA HIS A 58 -3.25 -8.18 9.08
C HIS A 58 -3.32 -9.08 10.33
N ARG A 59 -3.46 -8.47 11.52
CA ARG A 59 -3.92 -9.16 12.74
C ARG A 59 -5.43 -8.97 12.84
N ALA A 60 -6.15 -9.64 11.95
CA ALA A 60 -7.59 -9.80 12.02
C ALA A 60 -7.92 -11.29 11.98
N ASP A 61 -7.44 -12.04 12.98
CA ASP A 61 -7.98 -13.37 13.30
C ASP A 61 -7.89 -13.57 14.82
N GLU A 62 -8.63 -12.74 15.56
CA GLU A 62 -8.90 -12.95 16.97
C GLU A 62 -10.26 -12.34 17.33
N THR A 63 -11.33 -12.85 16.73
CA THR A 63 -12.68 -12.76 17.33
C THR A 63 -13.49 -13.95 16.82
N VAL A 64 -14.27 -14.55 17.71
CA VAL A 64 -15.21 -15.67 17.46
C VAL A 64 -14.56 -17.05 17.43
N VAL A 65 -14.39 -17.69 18.60
CA VAL A 65 -15.00 -18.98 19.03
C VAL A 65 -14.29 -19.42 20.33
N ARG A 66 -14.60 -18.80 21.49
CA ARG A 66 -14.31 -19.41 22.81
C ARG A 66 -15.45 -19.37 23.83
N ASP A 67 -16.60 -18.79 23.51
CA ASP A 67 -17.68 -18.60 24.51
C ASP A 67 -18.98 -19.39 24.27
N ALA A 68 -18.93 -20.53 23.57
CA ALA A 68 -20.16 -21.29 23.27
C ALA A 68 -20.10 -22.82 23.48
N ALA A 69 -19.17 -23.34 24.27
CA ALA A 69 -19.17 -24.79 24.58
C ALA A 69 -18.46 -25.14 25.90
N ARG A 70 -19.06 -24.80 27.06
CA ARG A 70 -18.97 -25.64 28.27
C ARG A 70 -20.08 -25.32 29.27
N ASP A 71 -21.32 -25.39 28.79
CA ASP A 71 -22.42 -25.88 29.61
C ASP A 71 -22.11 -27.35 29.87
N GLU A 72 -21.73 -27.74 31.10
CA GLU A 72 -22.00 -29.04 31.74
C GLU A 72 -21.56 -28.91 33.23
N THR A 73 -22.31 -28.10 33.97
CA THR A 73 -22.28 -28.02 35.44
C THR A 73 -23.50 -28.74 36.01
N LYS A 74 -23.72 -30.00 35.60
CA LYS A 74 -24.72 -30.89 36.21
C LYS A 74 -24.19 -32.33 36.27
N ALA A 75 -24.28 -32.88 37.48
CA ALA A 75 -24.30 -34.30 37.84
C ALA A 75 -22.98 -35.09 37.78
N ASN A 76 -22.24 -35.09 38.90
CA ASN A 76 -21.93 -36.29 39.69
C ASN A 76 -21.35 -35.88 41.05
#